data_AF-A0A1B0GPL2-F1
#
_entry.id   AF-A0A1B0GPL2-F1
#
_cell.length_a   1.000
_cell.length_b   1.000
_cell.length_c   1.000
_cell.angle_alpha   90.00
_cell.angle_beta   90.00
_cell.angle_gamma   90.00
#
_symmetry.space_group_name_H-M   'P 1'
#
loop_
_entity.id
_entity.type
_entity.pdbx_description
1 polymer ?
#
loop_
_entity_poly.entity_id
_entity_poly.type
_entity_poly.pdbx_seq_one_letter_code
_entity_poly.pdbx_strand_id
1 'polypeptide(L)'
;MGGKTKQAQRTKNNVRPSSSGRSAELLGSSVPTFVGFTAVENCGFVPVVPGFVTSEAISDEIDANVDANYQLILRKMSKKDPITKQKALQEFAELVVVSDVDLLKTILPFWPRLYINLAMDVEHRVREGAQQAHGALTV
;
A
#
# COMPACT_ATOMS: atom_id res chain seq x y z
N MET A 1 1.29 61.15 -19.99
CA MET A 1 1.09 59.79 -19.43
C MET A 1 1.55 58.78 -20.47
N GLY A 2 2.37 57.76 -20.27
CA GLY A 2 3.15 57.26 -19.14
C GLY A 2 4.00 56.11 -19.70
N GLY A 3 5.34 56.26 -19.71
CA GLY A 3 6.26 55.24 -20.23
C GLY A 3 6.67 54.26 -19.13
N LYS A 4 6.44 52.97 -19.34
CA LYS A 4 6.79 51.89 -18.40
C LYS A 4 8.32 51.70 -18.39
N THR A 5 9.00 52.12 -17.32
CA THR A 5 10.41 51.77 -17.10
C THR A 5 10.51 50.35 -16.54
N LYS A 6 10.98 49.41 -17.38
CA LYS A 6 11.42 48.07 -16.95
C LYS A 6 12.56 48.25 -15.95
N GLN A 7 12.33 47.92 -14.67
CA GLN A 7 13.39 47.83 -13.67
C GLN A 7 14.34 46.70 -14.08
N ALA A 8 15.52 47.06 -14.59
CA ALA A 8 16.62 46.13 -14.76
C ALA A 8 17.26 45.90 -13.38
N GLN A 9 17.25 44.65 -12.93
CA GLN A 9 17.78 44.26 -11.62
C GLN A 9 19.31 44.32 -11.64
N ARG A 10 19.89 45.44 -11.19
CA ARG A 10 21.34 45.59 -11.00
C ARG A 10 21.81 44.73 -9.83
N THR A 11 22.65 43.74 -10.11
CA THR A 11 23.39 42.97 -9.11
C THR A 11 24.75 43.63 -8.85
N LYS A 12 25.12 43.80 -7.58
CA LYS A 12 26.39 44.39 -7.17
C LYS A 12 27.53 43.40 -7.50
N ASN A 13 28.64 43.88 -8.06
CA ASN A 13 29.86 43.12 -8.37
C ASN A 13 29.76 42.03 -9.48
N ASN A 14 28.95 42.21 -10.52
CA ASN A 14 28.89 41.30 -11.68
C ASN A 14 28.57 39.83 -11.32
N VAL A 15 27.94 39.60 -10.17
CA VAL A 15 27.59 38.26 -9.69
C VAL A 15 26.32 37.81 -10.40
N ARG A 16 26.40 36.70 -11.13
CA ARG A 16 25.27 36.10 -11.84
C ARG A 16 24.20 35.69 -10.81
N PRO A 17 22.96 36.18 -10.90
CA PRO A 17 21.89 35.74 -10.00
C PRO A 17 21.67 34.23 -10.17
N SER A 18 21.56 33.51 -9.04
CA SER A 18 21.33 32.07 -9.02
C SER A 18 20.08 31.70 -9.83
N SER A 19 20.20 30.75 -10.75
CA SER A 19 19.12 30.34 -11.67
C SER A 19 18.09 29.42 -11.01
N SER A 20 17.62 29.77 -9.81
CA SER A 20 16.66 28.96 -9.05
C SER A 20 15.34 28.77 -9.80
N GLY A 21 14.90 29.75 -10.60
CA GLY A 21 13.69 29.62 -11.43
C GLY A 21 13.78 28.48 -12.46
N ARG A 22 14.94 28.32 -13.13
CA ARG A 22 15.14 27.23 -14.08
C ARG A 22 15.24 25.86 -13.41
N SER A 23 15.78 25.82 -12.18
CA SER A 23 15.78 24.60 -11.37
C SER A 23 14.37 24.21 -10.90
N ALA A 24 13.52 25.19 -10.57
CA ALA A 24 12.12 24.93 -10.19
C ALA A 24 11.28 24.39 -11.36
N GLU A 25 11.49 24.88 -12.59
CA GLU A 25 10.85 24.32 -13.79
C GLU A 25 11.27 22.87 -14.03
N LEU A 26 12.55 22.56 -13.82
CA LEU A 26 13.08 21.21 -14.00
C LEU A 26 12.53 20.26 -12.91
N LEU A 27 12.48 20.70 -11.65
CA LEU A 27 11.84 19.96 -10.55
C LEU A 27 10.32 19.78 -10.73
N GLY A 28 9.62 20.75 -11.34
CA GLY A 28 8.20 20.61 -11.66
C GLY A 28 7.90 19.62 -12.77
N SER A 29 8.89 19.33 -13.64
CA SER A 29 8.73 18.46 -14.81
C SER A 29 9.18 17.01 -14.63
N SER A 30 10.03 16.72 -13.63
CA SER A 30 10.72 15.42 -13.54
C SER A 30 10.77 14.79 -12.14
N VAL A 31 10.00 15.29 -11.17
CA VAL A 31 9.91 14.63 -9.87
C VAL A 31 8.69 13.70 -9.89
N PRO A 32 8.87 12.36 -9.91
CA PRO A 32 7.76 11.47 -9.58
C PRO A 32 7.25 11.88 -8.19
N THR A 33 5.93 12.07 -8.07
CA THR A 33 5.24 12.54 -6.88
C THR A 33 5.93 12.09 -5.60
N PHE A 34 6.65 13.01 -4.95
CA PHE A 34 7.33 12.71 -3.68
C PHE A 34 6.26 12.59 -2.59
N VAL A 35 5.92 11.36 -2.22
CA VAL A 35 5.00 11.05 -1.13
C VAL A 35 5.80 11.10 0.17
N GLY A 36 5.66 12.19 0.93
CA GLY A 36 6.24 12.30 2.27
C GLY A 36 5.49 11.44 3.29
N PHE A 37 6.18 11.01 4.36
CA PHE A 37 5.62 10.16 5.43
C PHE A 37 4.36 10.75 6.11
N THR A 38 4.12 12.05 6.00
CA THR A 38 2.93 12.73 6.55
C THR A 38 1.67 12.56 5.69
N ALA A 39 1.77 12.02 4.47
CA ALA A 39 0.59 11.75 3.62
C ALA A 39 -0.24 10.53 4.10
N VAL A 40 0.24 9.83 5.13
CA VAL A 40 -0.37 8.60 5.67
C VAL A 40 -1.56 8.88 6.58
N GLU A 41 -1.73 10.11 7.08
CA GLU A 41 -2.75 10.38 8.10
C GLU A 41 -4.19 10.41 7.58
N ASN A 42 -4.45 10.53 6.27
CA ASN A 42 -5.84 10.69 5.80
C ASN A 42 -6.18 10.36 4.32
N CYS A 43 -5.43 9.54 3.59
CA CYS A 43 -5.74 9.31 2.16
C CYS A 43 -5.81 7.83 1.75
N GLY A 44 -7.03 7.35 1.52
CA GLY A 44 -7.34 6.16 0.71
C GLY A 44 -7.08 6.35 -0.79
N PHE A 45 -6.04 7.11 -1.15
CA PHE A 45 -5.59 7.26 -2.53
C PHE A 45 -4.13 7.76 -2.52
N VAL A 46 -3.17 6.82 -2.47
CA VAL A 46 -1.77 7.12 -2.79
C VAL A 46 -1.54 6.61 -4.21
N PRO A 47 -1.00 7.42 -5.14
CA PRO A 47 -0.71 6.97 -6.48
C PRO A 47 0.33 5.84 -6.43
N VAL A 48 -0.09 4.71 -7.00
CA VAL A 48 0.55 3.40 -7.00
C VAL A 48 1.96 3.50 -7.61
N VAL A 49 2.98 3.24 -6.80
CA VAL A 49 4.23 2.68 -7.31
C VAL A 49 3.93 1.22 -7.64
N PRO A 50 4.23 0.70 -8.84
CA PRO A 50 4.13 -0.73 -9.11
C PRO A 50 4.98 -1.50 -8.07
N GLY A 51 4.32 -2.15 -7.11
CA GLY A 51 4.97 -2.83 -5.98
C GLY A 51 4.63 -2.28 -4.58
N PHE A 52 4.02 -1.10 -4.46
CA PHE A 52 3.48 -0.59 -3.19
C PHE A 52 1.97 -0.46 -3.30
N VAL A 53 1.28 -1.58 -3.14
CA VAL A 53 -0.17 -1.66 -3.21
C VAL A 53 -0.81 -1.03 -1.97
N THR A 54 -1.44 0.12 -2.16
CA THR A 54 -2.38 0.69 -1.18
C THR A 54 -3.54 -0.27 -0.93
N SER A 55 -4.08 -0.22 0.28
CA SER A 55 -5.14 -1.07 0.83
C SER A 55 -6.51 -0.88 0.15
N GLU A 56 -6.60 -1.11 -1.16
CA GLU A 56 -7.90 -1.39 -1.81
C GLU A 56 -8.30 -2.85 -1.53
N ALA A 57 -9.60 -3.14 -1.62
CA ALA A 57 -10.13 -4.46 -1.33
C ALA A 57 -9.51 -5.50 -2.29
N ILE A 58 -8.85 -6.50 -1.73
CA ILE A 58 -8.21 -7.64 -2.42
C ILE A 58 -9.22 -8.47 -3.25
N SER A 59 -10.51 -8.19 -3.09
CA SER A 59 -11.63 -8.96 -3.65
C SER A 59 -11.55 -9.22 -5.16
N ASP A 60 -10.98 -8.29 -5.94
CA ASP A 60 -11.02 -8.35 -7.41
C ASP A 60 -9.71 -8.84 -8.05
N GLU A 61 -8.61 -8.98 -7.30
CA GLU A 61 -7.29 -9.34 -7.83
C GLU A 61 -6.83 -10.77 -7.48
N ILE A 62 -7.65 -11.57 -6.79
CA ILE A 62 -7.27 -12.96 -6.50
C ILE A 62 -7.31 -13.75 -7.81
N ASP A 63 -6.12 -14.06 -8.33
CA ASP A 63 -5.87 -14.74 -9.60
C ASP A 63 -6.61 -16.08 -9.69
N ALA A 64 -7.08 -16.43 -10.89
CA ALA A 64 -7.72 -17.71 -11.20
C ALA A 64 -6.78 -18.91 -10.96
N ASN A 65 -5.47 -18.68 -10.85
CA ASN A 65 -4.47 -19.70 -10.51
C ASN A 65 -4.47 -20.12 -9.02
N VAL A 66 -5.19 -19.41 -8.14
CA VAL A 66 -5.32 -19.80 -6.73
C VAL A 66 -6.43 -20.84 -6.58
N ASP A 67 -6.22 -21.89 -5.79
CA ASP A 67 -7.26 -22.89 -5.50
C ASP A 67 -8.53 -22.24 -4.92
N ALA A 68 -9.70 -22.72 -5.35
CA ALA A 68 -10.99 -22.11 -5.05
C ALA A 68 -11.28 -22.02 -3.53
N ASN A 69 -10.77 -22.95 -2.73
CA ASN A 69 -10.95 -22.91 -1.28
C ASN A 69 -10.18 -21.74 -0.67
N TYR A 70 -8.94 -21.54 -1.12
CA TYR A 70 -8.14 -20.39 -0.70
C TYR A 70 -8.76 -19.07 -1.16
N GLN A 71 -9.23 -18.98 -2.40
CA GLN A 71 -9.91 -17.76 -2.87
C GLN A 71 -11.09 -17.39 -1.97
N LEU A 72 -11.92 -18.37 -1.60
CA LEU A 72 -13.08 -18.14 -0.73
C LEU A 72 -12.67 -17.66 0.66
N ILE A 73 -11.66 -18.29 1.25
CA ILE A 73 -11.16 -17.95 2.59
C ILE A 73 -10.56 -16.54 2.60
N LEU A 74 -9.71 -16.21 1.63
CA LEU A 74 -9.09 -14.88 1.51
C LEU A 74 -10.16 -13.77 1.30
N ARG A 75 -11.21 -14.06 0.52
CA ARG A 75 -12.37 -13.15 0.40
C ARG A 75 -13.14 -12.99 1.71
N LYS A 76 -13.31 -14.06 2.49
CA LYS A 76 -13.96 -14.00 3.82
C LYS A 76 -13.17 -13.12 4.79
N MET A 77 -11.84 -13.17 4.77
CA MET A 77 -10.97 -12.30 5.59
C MET A 77 -11.09 -10.81 5.24
N SER A 78 -11.45 -10.50 3.99
CA SER A 78 -11.59 -9.11 3.53
C SER A 78 -12.95 -8.48 3.86
N LYS A 79 -13.90 -9.25 4.42
CA LYS A 79 -15.23 -8.74 4.81
C LYS A 79 -15.14 -7.81 6.02
N LYS A 80 -16.17 -6.99 6.26
CA LYS A 80 -16.21 -6.10 7.45
C LYS A 80 -16.61 -6.82 8.75
N ASP A 81 -17.33 -7.94 8.66
CA ASP A 81 -17.83 -8.67 9.82
C ASP A 81 -16.71 -9.42 10.56
N PRO A 82 -16.43 -9.09 11.84
CA PRO A 82 -15.32 -9.69 12.57
C PRO A 82 -15.49 -11.18 12.86
N ILE A 83 -16.72 -11.67 13.04
CA ILE A 83 -16.97 -13.09 13.27
C ILE A 83 -16.59 -13.88 12.01
N THR A 84 -16.96 -13.38 10.83
CA THR A 84 -16.57 -13.98 9.56
C THR A 84 -15.06 -13.98 9.36
N LYS A 85 -14.37 -12.87 9.70
CA LYS A 85 -12.90 -12.82 9.66
C LYS A 85 -12.26 -13.86 10.57
N GLN A 86 -12.72 -13.95 11.82
CA GLN A 86 -12.17 -14.87 12.81
C GLN A 86 -12.30 -16.33 12.35
N LYS A 87 -13.48 -16.72 11.86
CA LYS A 87 -13.70 -18.07 11.32
C LYS A 87 -12.83 -18.35 10.09
N ALA A 88 -12.67 -17.36 9.21
CA ALA A 88 -11.82 -17.50 8.02
C ALA A 88 -10.35 -17.66 8.40
N LEU A 89 -9.86 -16.94 9.41
CA LEU A 89 -8.47 -17.05 9.88
C LEU A 89 -8.19 -18.42 10.51
N GLN A 90 -9.14 -18.94 11.29
CA GLN A 90 -9.03 -20.28 11.85
C GLN A 90 -9.00 -21.35 10.77
N GLU A 91 -9.96 -21.32 9.84
CA GLU A 91 -10.03 -22.24 8.70
C GLU A 91 -8.77 -22.17 7.82
N PHE A 92 -8.22 -20.96 7.62
CA PHE A 92 -6.97 -20.77 6.90
C PHE A 92 -5.77 -21.41 7.60
N ALA A 93 -5.62 -21.20 8.91
CA ALA A 93 -4.51 -21.78 9.66
C ALA A 93 -4.55 -23.31 9.62
N GLU A 94 -5.73 -23.91 9.77
CA GLU A 94 -5.94 -25.35 9.65
C GLU A 94 -5.61 -25.85 8.22
N LEU A 95 -6.02 -25.11 7.20
CA LEU A 95 -5.78 -25.47 5.80
C LEU A 95 -4.28 -25.38 5.44
N VAL A 96 -3.57 -24.37 5.94
CA VAL A 96 -2.13 -24.18 5.66
C VAL A 96 -1.32 -25.38 6.15
N VAL A 97 -1.63 -25.93 7.33
CA VAL A 97 -0.90 -27.05 7.93
C VAL A 97 -0.99 -28.34 7.10
N VAL A 98 -2.10 -28.55 6.39
CA VAL A 98 -2.32 -29.77 5.60
C VAL A 98 -2.00 -29.60 4.10
N SER A 99 -1.68 -28.38 3.67
CA SER A 99 -1.55 -28.05 2.26
C SER A 99 -0.12 -28.21 1.75
N ASP A 100 -0.01 -28.54 0.46
CA ASP A 100 1.27 -28.65 -0.21
C ASP A 100 1.94 -27.28 -0.37
N VAL A 101 3.28 -27.28 -0.32
CA VAL A 101 4.12 -26.08 -0.40
C VAL A 101 3.90 -25.35 -1.72
N ASP A 102 3.68 -26.07 -2.81
CA ASP A 102 3.43 -25.45 -4.12
C ASP A 102 2.10 -24.71 -4.18
N LEU A 103 1.06 -25.18 -3.49
CA LEU A 103 -0.18 -24.44 -3.32
C LEU A 103 0.04 -23.18 -2.46
N LEU A 104 0.81 -23.30 -1.36
CA LEU A 104 1.10 -22.16 -0.49
C LEU A 104 1.85 -21.04 -1.21
N LYS A 105 2.77 -21.37 -2.12
CA LYS A 105 3.46 -20.37 -2.95
C LYS A 105 2.50 -19.50 -3.77
N THR A 106 1.35 -20.05 -4.19
CA THR A 106 0.36 -19.27 -4.96
C THR A 106 -0.37 -18.24 -4.10
N ILE A 107 -0.53 -18.47 -2.80
CA ILE A 107 -1.27 -17.58 -1.89
C ILE A 107 -0.39 -16.59 -1.13
N LEU A 108 0.90 -16.90 -0.97
CA LEU A 108 1.86 -16.06 -0.24
C LEU A 108 1.94 -14.60 -0.72
N PRO A 109 1.90 -14.29 -2.03
CA PRO A 109 1.93 -12.89 -2.50
C PRO A 109 0.79 -12.01 -1.95
N PHE A 110 -0.36 -12.61 -1.61
CA PHE A 110 -1.52 -11.88 -1.10
C PHE A 110 -1.50 -11.68 0.42
N TRP A 111 -0.76 -12.53 1.16
CA TRP A 111 -0.77 -12.55 2.62
C TRP A 111 -0.32 -11.24 3.28
N PRO A 112 0.79 -10.57 2.87
CA PRO A 112 1.25 -9.36 3.53
C PRO A 112 0.19 -8.24 3.59
N ARG A 113 -0.57 -8.07 2.49
CA ARG A 113 -1.62 -7.05 2.40
C ARG A 113 -2.82 -7.36 3.29
N LEU A 114 -3.24 -8.63 3.35
CA LEU A 114 -4.26 -9.08 4.30
C LEU A 114 -3.80 -8.90 5.74
N TYR A 115 -2.59 -9.36 6.03
CA TYR A 115 -2.04 -9.42 7.37
C TYR A 115 -1.94 -8.03 8.02
N ILE A 116 -1.48 -7.01 7.30
CA ILE A 116 -1.39 -5.64 7.83
C ILE A 116 -2.77 -5.14 8.30
N ASN A 117 -3.81 -5.38 7.50
CA ASN A 117 -5.17 -4.97 7.86
C ASN A 117 -5.73 -5.78 9.03
N LEU A 118 -5.50 -7.09 9.07
CA LEU A 118 -6.02 -7.98 10.11
C LEU A 118 -5.27 -7.83 11.45
N ALA A 119 -3.97 -7.57 11.41
CA ALA A 119 -3.16 -7.32 12.60
C ALA A 119 -3.52 -6.00 13.30
N MET A 120 -4.13 -5.06 12.56
CA MET A 120 -4.59 -3.76 13.07
C MET A 120 -6.12 -3.70 13.26
N ASP A 121 -6.81 -4.86 13.20
CA ASP A 121 -8.27 -4.90 13.35
C ASP A 121 -8.71 -4.37 14.73
N VAL A 122 -9.90 -3.78 14.79
CA VAL A 122 -10.50 -3.29 16.04
C VAL A 122 -10.74 -4.45 17.01
N GLU A 123 -11.16 -5.60 16.49
CA GLU A 123 -11.47 -6.79 17.27
C GLU A 123 -10.23 -7.57 17.67
N HIS A 124 -10.03 -7.75 18.98
CA HIS A 124 -8.82 -8.38 19.51
C HIS A 124 -8.66 -9.84 19.08
N ARG A 125 -9.77 -10.56 18.92
CA ARG A 125 -9.78 -11.95 18.47
C ARG A 125 -9.34 -12.10 17.01
N VAL A 126 -9.66 -11.11 16.17
CA VAL A 126 -9.21 -11.09 14.78
C VAL A 126 -7.69 -10.89 14.74
N ARG A 127 -7.16 -9.97 15.56
CA ARG A 127 -5.70 -9.77 15.67
C ARG A 127 -4.97 -11.03 16.14
N GLU A 128 -5.49 -11.71 17.16
CA GLU A 128 -4.93 -12.98 17.65
C GLU A 128 -4.94 -14.06 16.55
N GLY A 129 -6.08 -14.24 15.87
CA GLY A 129 -6.20 -15.18 14.75
C GLY A 129 -5.24 -14.87 13.60
N ALA A 130 -4.96 -13.58 13.33
CA ALA A 130 -3.99 -13.18 12.33
C ALA A 130 -2.56 -13.60 12.69
N GLN A 131 -2.18 -13.50 13.98
CA GLN A 131 -0.88 -13.97 14.45
C GLN A 131 -0.75 -15.49 14.36
N GLN A 132 -1.80 -16.23 14.72
CA GLN A 132 -1.82 -17.69 14.62
C GLN A 132 -1.68 -18.15 13.16
N ALA A 133 -2.45 -17.53 12.25
CA ALA A 133 -2.36 -17.79 10.82
C ALA A 133 -1.00 -17.42 10.22
N HIS A 134 -0.39 -16.31 10.67
CA HIS A 134 0.96 -15.93 10.26
C HIS A 134 1.99 -16.97 10.73
N GLY A 135 1.88 -17.42 11.98
CA GLY A 135 2.71 -18.50 12.52
C GLY A 135 2.64 -19.76 11.66
N ALA A 136 1.43 -20.20 11.29
CA ALA A 136 1.23 -21.37 10.45
C ALA A 136 1.90 -21.30 9.07
N LEU A 137 2.08 -20.10 8.50
CA LEU A 137 2.78 -19.90 7.22
C LEU A 137 4.30 -19.87 7.33
N THR A 138 4.85 -19.63 8.52
CA THR A 138 6.28 -19.40 8.75
C THR A 138 7.04 -20.60 9.33
N VAL A 139 6.33 -21.69 9.63
CA VAL A 139 6.86 -22.95 10.16
C VAL A 139 7.20 -23.90 9.02
#